data_AF-A0A497L1C3-F1
#
_entry.id   AF-A0A497L1C3-F1
#
_cell.length_a   1.000
_cell.length_b   1.000
_cell.length_c   1.000
_cell.angle_alpha   90.00
_cell.angle_beta   90.00
_cell.angle_gamma   90.00
#
_symmetry.space_group_name_H-M   'P 1'
#
loop_
_entity.id
_entity.type
_entity.pdbx_description
1 polymer ?
#
loop_
_entity_poly.entity_id
_entity_poly.type
_entity_poly.pdbx_seq_one_letter_code
_entity_poly.pdbx_strand_id
1 'polypeptide(L)'
;MGDLRIGVWVCECGGNIGDVVDVQRVVDAINPEVAYARRERYLCSKPSVEQIKAAVKRQKLDRVVLACCTPKMHRETFTRNLEEAGLNP
;
A
#
# COMPACT_ATOMS: atom_id res chain seq x y z
N MET A 1 -14.39 17.00 11.61
CA MET A 1 -13.37 15.94 11.61
C MET A 1 -13.51 15.27 10.25
N GLY A 2 -12.56 15.48 9.32
CA GLY A 2 -12.71 14.97 7.96
C GLY A 2 -12.67 13.44 7.92
N ASP A 3 -13.47 12.84 7.04
CA ASP A 3 -13.47 11.39 6.83
C ASP A 3 -12.07 10.93 6.43
N LEU A 4 -11.48 10.03 7.22
CA LEU A 4 -10.14 9.49 6.99
C LEU A 4 -10.11 8.65 5.71
N ARG A 5 -9.29 9.05 4.73
CA ARG A 5 -9.16 8.31 3.47
C ARG A 5 -7.94 7.39 3.51
N ILE A 6 -8.19 6.12 3.81
CA ILE A 6 -7.14 5.10 3.93
C ILE A 6 -6.95 4.39 2.59
N GLY A 7 -5.70 4.21 2.16
CA GLY A 7 -5.32 3.32 1.07
C GLY A 7 -4.55 2.11 1.59
N VAL A 8 -4.90 0.92 1.11
CA VAL A 8 -4.29 -0.35 1.50
C VAL A 8 -3.70 -1.05 0.28
N TRP A 9 -2.48 -1.53 0.41
CA TRP A 9 -1.85 -2.41 -0.59
C TRP A 9 -1.40 -3.71 0.06
N VAL A 10 -1.62 -4.83 -0.64
CA VAL A 10 -1.20 -6.16 -0.18
C VAL A 10 -0.23 -6.76 -1.18
N CYS A 11 0.94 -7.20 -0.71
CA CYS A 11 2.03 -7.70 -1.55
C CYS A 11 1.96 -9.21 -1.76
N GLU A 12 2.14 -9.68 -2.99
CA GLU A 12 2.35 -11.11 -3.27
C GLU A 12 3.83 -11.51 -3.11
N CYS A 13 4.74 -10.53 -3.13
CA CYS A 13 6.19 -10.69 -3.02
C CYS A 13 6.75 -11.76 -3.98
N GLY A 14 6.23 -11.80 -5.21
CA GLY A 14 6.66 -12.75 -6.24
C GLY A 14 6.45 -14.22 -5.92
N GLY A 15 5.54 -14.54 -4.98
CA GLY A 15 5.25 -15.91 -4.54
C GLY A 15 5.57 -16.14 -3.05
N ASN A 16 6.52 -15.40 -2.48
CA ASN A 16 6.88 -15.55 -1.06
C ASN A 16 5.68 -15.36 -0.11
N ILE A 17 4.73 -14.51 -0.48
CA ILE A 17 3.46 -14.32 0.24
C ILE A 17 2.31 -14.95 -0.56
N GLY A 18 2.25 -14.67 -1.87
CA GLY A 18 1.13 -15.08 -2.72
C GLY A 18 0.95 -16.60 -2.89
N ASP A 19 1.99 -17.40 -2.67
CA ASP A 19 1.90 -18.87 -2.82
C ASP A 19 1.28 -19.53 -1.56
N VAL A 20 1.25 -18.81 -0.44
CA VAL A 20 0.76 -19.32 0.85
C VAL A 20 -0.52 -18.59 1.29
N VAL A 21 -0.60 -17.29 1.00
CA VAL A 21 -1.73 -16.43 1.36
C VAL A 21 -2.50 -16.08 0.11
N ASP A 22 -3.82 -16.30 0.13
CA ASP A 22 -4.71 -15.78 -0.91
C ASP A 22 -4.84 -14.26 -0.77
N VAL A 23 -3.94 -13.55 -1.46
CA VAL A 23 -3.85 -12.09 -1.42
C VAL A 23 -5.11 -11.44 -1.97
N GLN A 24 -5.78 -12.04 -2.96
CA GLN A 24 -7.02 -11.49 -3.50
C GLN A 24 -8.12 -11.53 -2.45
N ARG A 25 -8.28 -12.69 -1.77
CA ARG A 25 -9.23 -12.82 -0.66
C ARG A 25 -8.94 -11.85 0.49
N VAL A 26 -7.68 -11.57 0.79
CA VAL A 26 -7.31 -10.55 1.80
C VAL A 26 -7.79 -9.18 1.35
N VAL A 27 -7.57 -8.80 0.09
CA VAL A 27 -8.04 -7.51 -0.44
C VAL A 27 -9.57 -7.41 -0.41
N ASP A 28 -10.27 -8.49 -0.79
CA ASP A 28 -11.73 -8.53 -0.82
C ASP A 28 -12.36 -8.48 0.59
N ALA A 29 -11.61 -8.88 1.62
CA ALA A 29 -12.03 -8.83 3.02
C ALA A 29 -11.78 -7.47 3.71
N ILE A 30 -11.15 -6.51 3.03
CA ILE A 30 -10.89 -5.18 3.60
C ILE A 30 -12.22 -4.43 3.78
N ASN A 31 -12.35 -3.71 4.91
CA ASN A 31 -13.53 -2.92 5.23
C ASN A 31 -13.87 -1.93 4.09
N PRO A 32 -15.14 -1.87 3.62
CA PRO A 32 -15.60 -0.91 2.61
C PRO A 32 -15.30 0.56 2.89
N GLU A 33 -15.07 0.94 4.16
CA GLU A 33 -14.66 2.30 4.56
C GLU A 33 -13.23 2.67 4.10
N VAL A 34 -12.43 1.68 3.66
CA VAL A 34 -11.13 1.93 3.03
C VAL A 34 -11.36 2.47 1.62
N ALA A 35 -10.85 3.68 1.36
CA ALA A 35 -11.06 4.41 0.12
C ALA A 35 -10.40 3.74 -1.10
N TYR A 36 -9.34 2.96 -0.88
CA TYR A 36 -8.61 2.30 -1.96
C TYR A 36 -7.91 1.03 -1.45
N ALA A 37 -8.14 -0.11 -2.10
CA ALA A 37 -7.47 -1.36 -1.79
C ALA A 37 -6.95 -2.03 -3.07
N ARG A 38 -5.72 -2.52 -3.07
CA ARG A 38 -5.15 -3.19 -4.26
C ARG A 38 -4.11 -4.25 -3.89
N ARG A 39 -4.10 -5.36 -4.63
CA ARG A 39 -2.98 -6.31 -4.62
C ARG A 39 -1.87 -5.90 -5.58
N GLU A 40 -0.63 -6.15 -5.19
CA GLU A 40 0.52 -5.82 -6.02
C GLU A 40 1.57 -6.93 -5.93
N ARG A 41 2.20 -7.26 -7.07
CA ARG A 41 3.12 -8.40 -7.13
C ARG A 41 4.44 -8.09 -6.43
N TYR A 42 4.95 -6.86 -6.62
CA TYR A 42 6.20 -6.37 -6.03
C TYR A 42 6.04 -4.92 -5.56
N LEU A 43 5.58 -4.74 -4.32
CA LEU A 43 5.34 -3.41 -3.74
C LEU A 43 6.60 -2.53 -3.62
N CYS A 44 7.76 -3.14 -3.36
CA CYS A 44 9.02 -2.41 -3.21
C CYS A 44 9.68 -2.02 -4.55
N SER A 45 9.13 -2.47 -5.68
CA SER A 45 9.68 -2.11 -6.98
C SER A 45 9.44 -0.61 -7.27
N LYS A 46 10.41 0.05 -7.91
CA LYS A 46 10.28 1.46 -8.35
C LYS A 46 8.94 1.77 -9.03
N PRO A 47 8.46 0.98 -10.02
CA PRO A 47 7.18 1.28 -10.67
C PRO A 47 5.99 1.20 -9.70
N SER A 48 5.98 0.22 -8.77
CA SER A 48 4.91 0.11 -7.78
C SER A 48 4.92 1.28 -6.80
N VAL A 49 6.09 1.72 -6.34
CA VAL A 49 6.23 2.88 -5.45
C VAL A 49 5.69 4.15 -6.12
N GLU A 50 6.01 4.38 -7.39
CA GLU A 50 5.45 5.51 -8.14
C GLU A 50 3.94 5.40 -8.35
N GLN A 51 3.41 4.19 -8.55
CA GLN A 51 1.96 3.97 -8.60
C GLN A 51 1.27 4.28 -7.26
N ILE A 52 1.89 3.96 -6.12
CA ILE A 52 1.38 4.31 -4.79
C ILE A 52 1.35 5.83 -4.64
N LYS A 53 2.45 6.53 -4.95
CA LYS A 53 2.54 8.00 -4.89
C LYS A 53 1.45 8.66 -5.75
N ALA A 54 1.26 8.15 -6.97
CA ALA A 54 0.20 8.64 -7.85
C ALA A 54 -1.20 8.37 -7.30
N ALA A 55 -1.44 7.19 -6.73
CA ALA A 55 -2.72 6.83 -6.12
C ALA A 55 -3.03 7.69 -4.88
N VAL A 56 -2.04 7.97 -4.04
CA VAL A 56 -2.16 8.89 -2.89
C VAL A 56 -2.70 10.25 -3.34
N LYS A 57 -2.12 10.83 -4.39
CA LYS A 57 -2.55 12.13 -4.92
C LYS A 57 -3.92 12.05 -5.60
N ARG A 58 -4.15 11.05 -6.45
CA ARG A 58 -5.41 10.89 -7.22
C ARG A 58 -6.61 10.62 -6.31
N GLN A 59 -6.44 9.75 -5.32
CA GLN A 59 -7.52 9.32 -4.41
C GLN A 59 -7.62 10.21 -3.17
N LYS A 60 -6.73 11.21 -3.03
CA LYS A 60 -6.63 12.11 -1.88
C LYS A 60 -6.55 11.33 -0.57
N LEU A 61 -5.62 10.39 -0.51
CA LEU A 61 -5.45 9.54 0.66
C LEU A 61 -4.78 10.32 1.80
N ASP A 62 -5.23 10.09 3.03
CA ASP A 62 -4.66 10.65 4.26
C ASP A 62 -3.73 9.64 4.94
N ARG A 63 -3.96 8.35 4.73
CA ARG A 63 -3.21 7.26 5.38
C ARG A 63 -2.97 6.13 4.40
N VAL A 64 -1.83 5.46 4.58
CA VAL A 64 -1.40 4.35 3.74
C VAL A 64 -1.03 3.16 4.60
N VAL A 65 -1.53 1.99 4.24
CA VAL A 65 -1.19 0.70 4.85
C VAL A 65 -0.56 -0.19 3.78
N LEU A 66 0.65 -0.68 4.05
CA LEU A 66 1.38 -1.58 3.15
C LEU A 66 1.53 -2.94 3.83
N ALA A 67 0.66 -3.89 3.50
CA ALA A 67 0.76 -5.28 3.95
C ALA A 67 1.80 -6.02 3.09
N CYS A 68 3.05 -5.98 3.53
CA CYS A 68 4.18 -6.55 2.80
C CYS A 68 5.21 -7.18 3.75
N CYS A 69 6.50 -7.13 3.39
CA CYS A 69 7.59 -7.70 4.17
C CYS A 69 7.83 -6.94 5.50
N THR A 70 8.81 -7.40 6.27
CA THR A 70 9.21 -6.75 7.52
C THR A 70 9.52 -5.26 7.33
N PRO A 71 9.08 -4.38 8.25
CA PRO A 71 9.36 -2.95 8.18
C PRO A 71 10.86 -2.65 8.26
N LYS A 72 11.68 -3.57 8.81
CA LYS A 72 13.13 -3.37 8.92
C LYS A 72 13.84 -3.21 7.58
N MET A 73 13.27 -3.71 6.47
CA MET A 73 13.93 -3.66 5.15
C MET A 73 13.56 -2.43 4.32
N HIS A 74 12.28 -2.05 4.30
CA HIS A 74 11.77 -1.09 3.31
C HIS A 74 11.02 0.10 3.91
N ARG A 75 10.90 0.19 5.25
CA ARG A 75 10.18 1.30 5.89
C ARG A 75 10.72 2.66 5.44
N GLU A 76 12.02 2.90 5.54
CA GLU A 76 12.61 4.19 5.15
C GLU A 76 12.35 4.54 3.68
N THR A 77 12.40 3.54 2.80
CA THR A 77 12.10 3.74 1.38
C THR A 77 10.65 4.16 1.18
N PHE A 78 9.70 3.46 1.80
CA PHE A 78 8.29 3.81 1.68
C PHE A 78 7.98 5.16 2.33
N THR A 79 8.47 5.40 3.55
CA THR A 79 8.28 6.64 4.29
C THR A 79 8.75 7.85 3.48
N ARG A 80 9.98 7.83 2.93
CA ARG A 80 10.49 8.92 2.09
C ARG A 80 9.65 9.15 0.83
N ASN A 81 9.21 8.08 0.18
CA ASN A 81 8.42 8.19 -1.04
C ASN A 81 7.00 8.73 -0.77
N LEU A 82 6.41 8.39 0.38
CA LEU A 82 5.10 8.89 0.80
C LEU A 82 5.18 10.34 1.29
N GLU A 83 6.27 10.73 1.95
CA GLU A 83 6.63 12.13 2.23
C GLU A 83 6.68 12.96 0.95
N GLU A 84 7.40 12.49 -0.08
CA GLU A 84 7.45 13.13 -1.41
C GLU A 84 6.06 13.22 -2.08
N ALA A 85 5.12 12.34 -1.69
CA ALA A 85 3.75 12.39 -2.15
C ALA A 85 2.85 13.36 -1.35
N GLY A 86 3.36 13.95 -0.27
CA GLY A 86 2.67 14.90 0.58
C GLY A 86 2.02 14.30 1.83
N LEU A 87 2.31 13.03 2.16
CA LEU A 87 1.84 12.40 3.39
C LEU A 87 2.80 12.65 4.54
N ASN A 88 2.25 12.78 5.74
CA ASN A 88 3.06 12.81 6.96
C ASN A 88 3.53 11.38 7.28
N PRO A 89 4.85 11.16 7.46
CA PRO A 89 5.48 9.86 7.72
C PRO A 89 5.09 9.16 9.02
#